data_AF-A0A2T2WEY1-F1
#
_entry.id   AF-A0A2T2WEY1-F1
#
_cell.length_a   1.000
_cell.length_b   1.000
_cell.length_c   1.000
_cell.angle_alpha   90.00
_cell.angle_beta   90.00
_cell.angle_gamma   90.00
#
_symmetry.space_group_name_H-M   'P 1'
#
loop_
_entity.id
_entity.type
_entity.pdbx_description
1 polymer ?
#
loop_
_entity_poly.entity_id
_entity_poly.type
_entity_poly.pdbx_seq_one_letter_code
_entity_poly.pdbx_strand_id
1 'polypeptide(L)'
;MCACSLIWRTRMWTHVQWEYRRQIRQNRSWVSLLVLAAVGVLAAVGYRQIDAQTALGSVLGLGLADGFFVPVVTLTVCNSILLPFFVVLVSAESISAERQRGTWTVLLAQGIRPWQVLVSKWVVCASYAGSATFVLVSASLAMGIMLYGWHRTLLPSGTMASTHDLAGFLAVMTVYTAIAQVTVASVALAIGSFCRNPVASVMLTMGGLIITVLMGDFPFLADVQKILLSGYFSRFVDVLSVPPNWTAMLQGVGVFGVYIILAWAFVAWRDPFYD
;
A
#
# COMPACT_ATOMS: atom_id res chain seq x y z
N MET A 1 8.14 37.75 -10.74
CA MET A 1 8.03 36.27 -10.82
C MET A 1 7.68 35.59 -9.49
N CYS A 2 8.04 36.12 -8.30
CA CYS A 2 7.69 35.49 -7.01
C CYS A 2 6.21 35.53 -6.57
N ALA A 3 5.41 36.51 -7.02
CA ALA A 3 4.00 36.58 -6.63
C ALA A 3 3.14 35.48 -7.30
N CYS A 4 3.48 35.11 -8.54
CA CYS A 4 2.76 34.08 -9.29
C CYS A 4 3.01 32.67 -8.72
N SER A 5 4.20 32.39 -8.18
CA SER A 5 4.53 31.12 -7.51
C SER A 5 3.86 30.99 -6.13
N LEU A 6 3.68 32.10 -5.40
CA LEU A 6 2.97 32.10 -4.11
C LEU A 6 1.46 31.90 -4.28
N ILE A 7 0.84 32.55 -5.26
CA ILE A 7 -0.58 32.34 -5.62
C ILE A 7 -0.79 30.90 -6.14
N TRP A 8 0.20 30.34 -6.82
CA TRP A 8 0.22 28.93 -7.23
C TRP A 8 0.18 27.96 -6.04
N ARG A 9 1.01 28.24 -5.03
CA ARG A 9 1.11 27.40 -3.84
C ARG A 9 -0.19 27.48 -3.02
N THR A 10 -0.76 28.65 -2.80
CA THR A 10 -2.03 28.73 -2.03
C THR A 10 -3.19 28.02 -2.73
N ARG A 11 -3.31 28.13 -4.06
CA ARG A 11 -4.39 27.49 -4.83
C ARG A 11 -4.25 25.96 -4.96
N MET A 12 -3.01 25.44 -5.05
CA MET A 12 -2.78 24.00 -5.05
C MET A 12 -3.11 23.37 -3.70
N TRP A 13 -2.74 24.03 -2.60
CA TRP A 13 -3.02 23.55 -1.25
C TRP A 13 -4.52 23.58 -0.92
N THR A 14 -5.27 24.59 -1.39
CA THR A 14 -6.73 24.59 -1.22
C THR A 14 -7.41 23.49 -2.04
N HIS A 15 -6.91 23.17 -3.24
CA HIS A 15 -7.39 22.04 -4.03
C HIS A 15 -7.10 20.69 -3.37
N VAL A 16 -5.88 20.47 -2.84
CA VAL A 16 -5.54 19.26 -2.09
C VAL A 16 -6.44 19.12 -0.86
N GLN A 17 -6.65 20.21 -0.11
CA GLN A 17 -7.54 20.19 1.06
C GLN A 17 -8.99 19.90 0.71
N TRP A 18 -9.46 20.36 -0.46
CA TRP A 18 -10.80 20.07 -0.96
C TRP A 18 -10.95 18.61 -1.39
N GLU A 19 -9.98 18.06 -2.14
CA GLU A 19 -9.98 16.66 -2.56
C GLU A 19 -9.81 15.71 -1.36
N TYR A 20 -8.96 16.06 -0.40
CA TYR A 20 -8.80 15.31 0.84
C TYR A 20 -10.09 15.29 1.66
N ARG A 21 -10.76 16.45 1.81
CA ARG A 21 -12.10 16.51 2.43
C ARG A 21 -13.14 15.69 1.68
N ARG A 22 -13.07 15.67 0.35
CA ARG A 22 -13.96 14.88 -0.50
C ARG A 22 -13.73 13.38 -0.28
N GLN A 23 -12.48 12.94 -0.17
CA GLN A 23 -12.15 11.54 0.11
C GLN A 23 -12.60 11.14 1.52
N ILE A 24 -12.37 11.98 2.53
CA ILE A 24 -12.85 11.76 3.91
C ILE A 24 -14.39 11.73 3.98
N ARG A 25 -15.08 12.52 3.16
CA ARG A 25 -16.55 12.52 3.14
C ARG A 25 -17.16 11.37 2.35
N GLN A 26 -16.37 10.60 1.59
CA GLN A 26 -16.89 9.45 0.89
C GLN A 26 -16.93 8.23 1.82
N ASN A 27 -18.15 7.78 2.14
CA ASN A 27 -18.37 6.57 2.96
C ASN A 27 -17.59 5.35 2.46
N ARG A 28 -17.35 5.26 1.15
CA ARG A 28 -16.59 4.16 0.52
C ARG A 28 -15.17 4.00 1.11
N SER A 29 -14.44 5.09 1.34
CA SER A 29 -13.08 5.04 1.91
C SER A 29 -13.06 4.66 3.38
N TRP A 30 -14.10 5.02 4.14
CA TRP A 30 -14.25 4.57 5.53
C TRP A 30 -14.65 3.10 5.61
N VAL A 31 -15.51 2.63 4.70
CA VAL A 31 -15.90 1.22 4.63
C VAL A 31 -14.68 0.35 4.34
N SER A 32 -13.81 0.73 3.40
CA SER A 32 -12.59 -0.05 3.12
C SER A 32 -11.61 -0.06 4.30
N LEU A 33 -11.43 1.06 5.00
CA LEU A 33 -10.61 1.11 6.21
C LEU A 33 -11.19 0.27 7.35
N LEU A 34 -12.51 0.30 7.55
CA LEU A 34 -13.18 -0.56 8.52
C LEU A 34 -13.04 -2.04 8.18
N VAL A 35 -13.15 -2.40 6.89
CA VAL A 35 -12.93 -3.78 6.45
C VAL A 35 -11.49 -4.20 6.70
N LEU A 36 -10.49 -3.35 6.41
CA LEU A 36 -9.09 -3.63 6.74
C LEU A 36 -8.85 -3.81 8.23
N ALA A 37 -9.46 -2.96 9.07
CA ALA A 37 -9.39 -3.11 10.51
C ALA A 37 -10.02 -4.44 10.97
N ALA A 38 -11.20 -4.78 10.43
CA ALA A 38 -11.88 -6.04 10.71
C ALA A 38 -11.04 -7.25 10.28
N VAL A 39 -10.38 -7.20 9.12
CA VAL A 39 -9.45 -8.23 8.67
C VAL A 39 -8.28 -8.40 9.64
N GLY A 40 -7.70 -7.29 10.13
CA GLY A 40 -6.63 -7.35 11.13
C GLY A 40 -7.07 -8.01 12.45
N VAL A 41 -8.28 -7.68 12.91
CA VAL A 41 -8.88 -8.30 14.10
C VAL A 41 -9.18 -9.78 13.87
N LEU A 42 -9.78 -10.13 12.73
CA LEU A 42 -10.11 -11.51 12.37
C LEU A 42 -8.85 -12.37 12.20
N ALA A 43 -7.76 -11.83 11.64
CA ALA A 43 -6.49 -12.52 11.55
C ALA A 43 -5.95 -12.86 12.94
N ALA A 44 -5.93 -11.88 13.85
CA ALA A 44 -5.48 -12.07 15.23
C ALA A 44 -6.27 -13.17 15.97
N VAL A 45 -7.60 -13.17 15.80
CA VAL A 45 -8.50 -14.19 16.38
C VAL A 45 -8.31 -15.55 15.70
N GLY A 46 -8.25 -15.58 14.37
CA GLY A 46 -8.14 -16.79 13.57
C GLY A 46 -6.85 -17.55 13.85
N TYR A 47 -5.74 -16.84 14.09
CA TYR A 47 -4.46 -17.46 14.44
C TYR A 47 -4.50 -18.27 15.75
N ARG A 48 -5.46 -18.02 16.66
CA ARG A 48 -5.62 -18.83 17.88
C ARG A 48 -6.17 -20.23 17.61
N GLN A 49 -6.87 -20.40 16.50
CA GLN A 49 -7.57 -21.62 16.15
C GLN A 49 -6.72 -22.54 15.26
N ILE A 50 -5.54 -22.09 14.83
CA ILE A 50 -4.64 -22.90 14.02
C ILE A 50 -3.98 -23.94 14.92
N ASP A 51 -4.22 -25.21 14.60
CA ASP A 51 -3.70 -26.33 15.37
C ASP A 51 -2.17 -26.44 15.22
N ALA A 52 -1.47 -26.51 16.35
CA ALA A 52 0.00 -26.50 16.41
C ALA A 52 0.65 -27.73 15.75
N GLN A 53 -0.14 -28.76 15.42
CA GLN A 53 0.30 -29.98 14.75
C GLN A 53 0.57 -29.79 13.24
N THR A 54 0.11 -28.69 12.65
CA THR A 54 0.48 -28.36 11.26
C THR A 54 1.87 -27.70 11.22
N ALA A 55 2.66 -27.95 10.18
CA ALA A 55 3.96 -27.30 10.00
C ALA A 55 3.86 -25.76 9.96
N LEU A 56 2.70 -25.23 9.54
CA LEU A 56 2.38 -23.80 9.64
C LEU A 56 2.01 -23.40 11.08
N GLY A 57 1.26 -24.22 11.80
CA GLY A 57 0.90 -24.00 13.20
C GLY A 57 2.08 -24.05 14.17
N SER A 58 3.13 -24.84 13.91
CA SER A 58 4.32 -24.87 14.77
C SER A 58 5.19 -23.62 14.60
N VAL A 59 5.37 -23.13 13.37
CA VAL A 59 6.14 -21.90 13.07
C VAL A 59 5.37 -20.65 13.50
N LEU A 60 4.05 -20.63 13.26
CA LEU A 60 3.17 -19.56 13.75
C LEU A 60 3.03 -19.60 15.27
N GLY A 61 2.88 -20.78 15.88
CA GLY A 61 2.72 -20.95 17.32
C GLY A 61 3.94 -20.50 18.13
N LEU A 62 5.16 -20.67 17.61
CA LEU A 62 6.38 -20.17 18.23
C LEU A 62 6.47 -18.63 18.21
N GLY A 63 6.02 -17.98 17.13
CA GLY A 63 6.04 -16.53 17.00
C GLY A 63 4.84 -15.83 17.68
N LEU A 64 3.66 -16.45 17.67
CA LEU A 64 2.42 -15.90 18.23
C LEU A 64 2.34 -15.94 19.76
N ALA A 65 3.38 -16.45 20.44
CA ALA A 65 3.50 -16.30 21.88
C ALA A 65 3.55 -14.81 22.31
N ASP A 66 3.95 -13.91 21.41
CA ASP A 66 3.91 -12.46 21.61
C ASP A 66 2.88 -11.77 20.71
N GLY A 67 2.06 -10.92 21.30
CA GLY A 67 1.09 -10.10 20.58
C GLY A 67 1.71 -9.17 19.52
N PHE A 68 3.01 -8.88 19.61
CA PHE A 68 3.75 -8.07 18.64
C PHE A 68 4.04 -8.79 17.32
N PHE A 69 3.99 -10.12 17.28
CA PHE A 69 4.23 -10.89 16.06
C PHE A 69 2.97 -11.02 15.18
N VAL A 70 1.79 -10.87 15.79
CA VAL A 70 0.49 -10.88 15.09
C VAL A 70 0.42 -9.91 13.91
N PRO A 71 0.78 -8.62 14.04
CA PRO A 71 0.76 -7.69 12.90
C PRO A 71 1.78 -8.05 11.83
N VAL A 72 2.92 -8.67 12.18
CA VAL A 72 3.91 -9.14 11.20
C VAL A 72 3.32 -10.23 10.31
N VAL A 73 2.73 -11.25 10.92
CA VAL A 73 2.09 -12.34 10.16
C VAL A 73 0.93 -11.80 9.33
N THR A 74 0.11 -10.93 9.92
CA THR A 74 -1.05 -10.31 9.24
C THR A 74 -0.60 -9.50 8.03
N LEU A 75 0.47 -8.70 8.16
CA LEU A 75 1.08 -7.97 7.06
C LEU A 75 1.56 -8.92 5.96
N THR A 76 2.29 -9.99 6.30
CA THR A 76 2.77 -10.96 5.31
C THR A 76 1.65 -11.55 4.47
N VAL A 77 0.52 -11.91 5.10
CA VAL A 77 -0.63 -12.48 4.39
C VAL A 77 -1.36 -11.42 3.58
N CYS A 78 -1.59 -10.23 4.15
CA CYS A 78 -2.43 -9.22 3.51
C CYS A 78 -1.70 -8.41 2.43
N ASN A 79 -0.38 -8.23 2.53
CA ASN A 79 0.39 -7.31 1.69
C ASN A 79 0.40 -7.71 0.21
N SER A 80 0.30 -8.99 -0.12
CA SER A 80 0.40 -9.46 -1.51
C SER A 80 -0.85 -9.21 -2.34
N ILE A 81 -2.04 -9.25 -1.73
CA ILE A 81 -3.31 -9.21 -2.48
C ILE A 81 -4.30 -8.24 -1.82
N LEU A 82 -4.61 -8.44 -0.53
CA LEU A 82 -5.71 -7.75 0.13
C LEU A 82 -5.44 -6.25 0.31
N LEU A 83 -4.24 -5.87 0.72
CA LEU A 83 -3.83 -4.46 0.84
C LEU A 83 -3.79 -3.76 -0.53
N PRO A 84 -3.10 -4.31 -1.55
CA PRO A 84 -3.12 -3.76 -2.90
C PRO A 84 -4.52 -3.63 -3.47
N PHE A 85 -5.42 -4.57 -3.21
CA PHE A 85 -6.80 -4.53 -3.69
C PHE A 85 -7.53 -3.24 -3.27
N PHE A 86 -7.51 -2.92 -1.97
CA PHE A 86 -8.16 -1.70 -1.47
C PHE A 86 -7.48 -0.42 -1.97
N VAL A 87 -6.16 -0.44 -2.10
CA VAL A 87 -5.40 0.69 -2.63
C VAL A 87 -5.72 0.93 -4.10
N VAL A 88 -5.73 -0.13 -4.91
CA VAL A 88 -6.10 -0.10 -6.34
C VAL A 88 -7.53 0.39 -6.51
N LEU A 89 -8.48 -0.11 -5.72
CA LEU A 89 -9.90 0.26 -5.83
C LEU A 89 -10.10 1.78 -5.68
N VAL A 90 -9.41 2.42 -4.74
CA VAL A 90 -9.53 3.87 -4.51
C VAL A 90 -8.73 4.68 -5.54
N SER A 91 -7.51 4.23 -5.85
CA SER A 91 -6.59 4.98 -6.73
C SER A 91 -6.98 4.89 -8.21
N ALA A 92 -7.37 3.71 -8.70
CA ALA A 92 -7.73 3.45 -10.08
C ALA A 92 -9.06 4.13 -10.50
N GLU A 93 -10.03 4.23 -9.58
CA GLU A 93 -11.31 4.94 -9.81
C GLU A 93 -11.14 6.47 -9.83
N SER A 94 -10.13 7.01 -9.15
CA SER A 94 -10.04 8.46 -8.88
C SER A 94 -9.99 9.36 -10.13
N ILE A 95 -9.39 8.88 -11.23
CA ILE A 95 -9.29 9.58 -12.52
C ILE A 95 -10.40 9.12 -13.47
N SER A 96 -10.57 7.81 -13.59
CA SER A 96 -11.51 7.17 -14.51
C SER A 96 -12.98 7.50 -14.20
N ALA A 97 -13.36 7.56 -12.91
CA ALA A 97 -14.72 7.92 -12.50
C ALA A 97 -15.07 9.37 -12.82
N GLU A 98 -14.10 10.28 -12.80
CA GLU A 98 -14.32 11.68 -13.18
C GLU A 98 -14.42 11.85 -14.69
N ARG A 99 -13.67 11.05 -15.46
CA ARG A 99 -13.78 11.05 -16.92
C ARG A 99 -15.14 10.55 -17.36
N GLN A 100 -15.65 9.50 -16.71
CA GLN A 100 -16.99 8.99 -16.98
C GLN A 100 -18.08 10.03 -16.71
N ARG A 101 -17.89 10.91 -15.71
CA ARG A 101 -18.84 11.98 -15.34
C ARG A 101 -18.67 13.27 -16.14
N GLY A 102 -17.71 13.34 -17.06
CA GLY A 102 -17.44 14.55 -17.86
C GLY A 102 -16.89 15.74 -17.04
N THR A 103 -16.48 15.53 -15.78
CA THR A 103 -16.01 16.61 -14.89
C THR A 103 -14.66 17.17 -15.33
N TRP A 104 -13.86 16.39 -16.07
CA TRP A 104 -12.55 16.82 -16.59
C TRP A 104 -12.67 18.01 -17.53
N THR A 105 -13.68 18.02 -18.41
CA THR A 105 -13.90 19.10 -19.36
C THR A 105 -14.28 20.40 -18.63
N VAL A 106 -15.04 20.28 -17.54
CA VAL A 106 -15.41 21.42 -16.67
C VAL A 106 -14.18 21.99 -15.95
N LEU A 107 -13.28 21.14 -15.48
CA LEU A 107 -12.05 21.58 -14.80
C LEU A 107 -11.05 22.24 -15.75
N LEU A 108 -10.93 21.72 -16.98
CA LEU A 108 -10.08 22.30 -18.01
C LEU A 108 -10.62 23.65 -18.51
N ALA A 109 -11.94 23.79 -18.61
CA ALA A 109 -12.58 25.07 -18.93
C ALA A 109 -12.30 26.18 -17.89
N GLN A 110 -11.97 25.81 -16.64
CA GLN A 110 -11.61 26.76 -15.57
C GLN A 110 -10.13 27.20 -15.61
N GLY A 111 -9.35 26.74 -16.59
CA GLY A 111 -7.94 27.13 -16.76
C GLY A 111 -6.99 26.54 -15.71
N ILE A 112 -7.38 25.46 -15.03
CA ILE A 112 -6.53 24.77 -14.06
C ILE A 112 -5.48 23.96 -14.83
N ARG A 113 -4.21 24.04 -14.43
CA ARG A 113 -3.17 23.23 -15.07
C ARG A 113 -3.38 21.77 -14.67
N PRO A 114 -3.43 20.85 -15.63
CA PRO A 114 -3.87 19.52 -15.31
C PRO A 114 -2.85 18.65 -14.56
N TRP A 115 -1.56 18.97 -14.66
CA TRP A 115 -0.53 18.39 -13.79
C TRP A 115 -0.83 18.63 -12.30
N GLN A 116 -1.41 19.79 -11.94
CA GLN A 116 -1.75 20.11 -10.56
C GLN A 116 -2.86 19.19 -10.02
N VAL A 117 -3.84 18.88 -10.87
CA VAL A 117 -4.95 17.97 -10.53
C VAL A 117 -4.44 16.55 -10.38
N LEU A 118 -3.50 16.13 -11.22
CA LEU A 118 -2.89 14.81 -11.13
C LEU A 118 -2.07 14.65 -9.83
N VAL A 119 -1.22 15.63 -9.50
CA VAL A 119 -0.42 15.63 -8.28
C VAL A 119 -1.30 15.65 -7.03
N SER A 120 -2.35 16.47 -6.99
CA SER A 120 -3.24 16.50 -5.83
C SER A 120 -3.94 15.16 -5.61
N LYS A 121 -4.42 14.51 -6.67
CA LYS A 121 -5.01 13.17 -6.60
C LYS A 121 -4.01 12.11 -6.16
N TRP A 122 -2.79 12.18 -6.66
CA TRP A 122 -1.72 11.28 -6.26
C TRP A 122 -1.41 11.39 -4.77
N VAL A 123 -1.26 12.62 -4.23
CA VAL A 123 -1.02 12.85 -2.80
C VAL A 123 -2.14 12.26 -1.95
N VAL A 124 -3.39 12.46 -2.37
CA VAL A 124 -4.59 11.94 -1.69
C VAL A 124 -4.59 10.40 -1.71
N CYS A 125 -4.30 9.77 -2.85
CA CYS A 125 -4.21 8.30 -2.96
C CYS A 125 -3.03 7.71 -2.18
N ALA A 126 -1.88 8.38 -2.20
CA ALA A 126 -0.68 7.99 -1.43
C ALA A 126 -0.94 8.08 0.08
N SER A 127 -1.64 9.13 0.53
CA SER A 127 -2.04 9.26 1.93
C SER A 127 -2.99 8.14 2.36
N TYR A 128 -3.95 7.78 1.50
CA TYR A 128 -4.85 6.66 1.74
C TYR A 128 -4.10 5.32 1.81
N ALA A 129 -3.14 5.08 0.92
CA ALA A 129 -2.31 3.87 0.95
C ALA A 129 -1.55 3.74 2.29
N GLY A 130 -0.93 4.83 2.77
CA GLY A 130 -0.27 4.86 4.07
C GLY A 130 -1.25 4.64 5.24
N SER A 131 -2.41 5.30 5.23
CA SER A 131 -3.45 5.12 6.24
C SER A 131 -3.99 3.69 6.26
N ALA A 132 -4.20 3.06 5.11
CA ALA A 132 -4.67 1.69 4.98
C ALA A 132 -3.69 0.70 5.64
N THR A 133 -2.38 0.84 5.37
CA THR A 133 -1.34 0.04 6.02
C THR A 133 -1.32 0.28 7.53
N PHE A 134 -1.39 1.54 7.97
CA PHE A 134 -1.37 1.88 9.39
C PHE A 134 -2.59 1.34 10.15
N VAL A 135 -3.79 1.42 9.56
CA VAL A 135 -5.02 0.88 10.16
C VAL A 135 -4.93 -0.65 10.31
N LEU A 136 -4.44 -1.35 9.29
CA LEU A 136 -4.26 -2.81 9.36
C LEU A 136 -3.30 -3.21 10.48
N VAL A 137 -2.14 -2.53 10.56
CA VAL A 137 -1.12 -2.81 11.59
C VAL A 137 -1.63 -2.47 12.98
N SER A 138 -2.25 -1.31 13.17
CA SER A 138 -2.75 -0.89 14.48
C SER A 138 -3.91 -1.77 14.98
N ALA A 139 -4.82 -2.18 14.09
CA ALA A 139 -5.92 -3.09 14.44
C ALA A 139 -5.42 -4.49 14.83
N SER A 140 -4.51 -5.05 14.03
CA SER A 140 -3.91 -6.36 14.31
C SER A 140 -3.01 -6.35 15.55
N LEU A 141 -2.26 -5.27 15.78
CA LEU A 141 -1.46 -5.08 16.99
C LEU A 141 -2.34 -4.93 18.24
N ALA A 142 -3.37 -4.09 18.20
CA ALA A 142 -4.27 -3.90 19.34
C ALA A 142 -4.94 -5.22 19.74
N MET A 143 -5.46 -5.97 18.75
CA MET A 143 -6.07 -7.26 19.01
C MET A 143 -5.04 -8.32 19.42
N GLY A 144 -3.85 -8.29 18.82
CA GLY A 144 -2.74 -9.19 19.16
C GLY A 144 -2.30 -9.03 20.62
N ILE A 145 -2.13 -7.79 21.09
CA ILE A 145 -1.80 -7.48 22.49
C ILE A 145 -2.94 -7.90 23.42
N MET A 146 -4.21 -7.64 23.06
CA MET A 146 -5.36 -8.03 23.89
C MET A 146 -5.50 -9.55 24.04
N LEU A 147 -5.22 -10.30 22.97
CA LEU A 147 -5.36 -11.75 22.96
C LEU A 147 -4.14 -12.42 23.60
N TYR A 148 -2.94 -12.20 23.05
CA TYR A 148 -1.72 -12.96 23.41
C TYR A 148 -0.93 -12.32 24.55
N GLY A 149 -1.27 -11.09 24.94
CA GLY A 149 -0.60 -10.37 26.01
C GLY A 149 0.74 -9.77 25.59
N TRP A 150 1.41 -9.17 26.57
CA TRP A 150 2.70 -8.52 26.40
C TRP A 150 3.78 -9.32 27.14
N HIS A 151 4.27 -10.39 26.52
CA HIS A 151 5.41 -11.15 27.03
C HIS A 151 6.69 -10.78 26.26
N ARG A 152 7.83 -11.29 26.72
CA ARG A 152 9.09 -11.27 25.97
C ARG A 152 9.20 -12.62 25.27
N THR A 153 9.16 -12.67 23.95
CA THR A 153 9.44 -13.90 23.22
C THR A 153 10.68 -13.82 22.35
N LEU A 154 11.07 -15.02 21.95
CA LEU A 154 12.13 -15.33 21.04
C LEU A 154 11.71 -14.88 19.63
N LEU A 155 12.59 -14.14 18.95
CA LEU A 155 12.47 -14.00 17.50
C LEU A 155 12.47 -15.40 16.86
N PRO A 156 11.93 -15.55 15.63
CA PRO A 156 12.12 -16.76 14.83
C PRO A 156 13.59 -17.20 14.71
N SER A 157 14.50 -16.24 14.89
CA SER A 157 15.97 -16.36 14.92
C SER A 157 16.53 -16.92 16.24
N GLY A 158 15.69 -17.27 17.23
CA GLY A 158 16.09 -17.82 18.53
C GLY A 158 16.70 -16.81 19.51
N THR A 159 16.71 -15.52 19.17
CA THR A 159 17.27 -14.45 20.02
C THR A 159 16.16 -13.72 20.77
N MET A 160 16.40 -13.43 22.05
CA MET A 160 15.51 -12.62 22.88
C MET A 160 15.67 -11.14 22.49
N ALA A 161 14.77 -10.58 21.69
CA ALA A 161 14.77 -9.12 21.47
C ALA A 161 14.07 -8.41 22.61
N SER A 162 14.52 -7.18 22.89
CA SER A 162 13.76 -6.31 23.77
C SER A 162 12.47 -5.87 23.07
N THR A 163 11.42 -5.63 23.86
CA THR A 163 10.15 -5.09 23.38
C THR A 163 10.30 -3.81 22.55
N HIS A 164 11.30 -2.98 22.89
CA HIS A 164 11.58 -1.74 22.17
C HIS A 164 12.14 -2.00 20.76
N ASP A 165 12.95 -3.04 20.59
CA ASP A 165 13.49 -3.42 19.27
C ASP A 165 12.38 -3.96 18.36
N LEU A 166 11.45 -4.74 18.90
CA LEU A 166 10.27 -5.25 18.18
C LEU A 166 9.37 -4.13 17.66
N ALA A 167 9.10 -3.11 18.47
CA ALA A 167 8.32 -1.95 18.03
C ALA A 167 9.05 -1.17 16.93
N GLY A 168 10.38 -1.03 17.03
CA GLY A 168 11.21 -0.41 16.00
C GLY A 168 11.16 -1.17 14.67
N PHE A 169 11.32 -2.50 14.72
CA PHE A 169 11.22 -3.35 13.53
C PHE A 169 9.83 -3.28 12.91
N LEU A 170 8.76 -3.34 13.71
CA LEU A 170 7.39 -3.22 13.21
C LEU A 170 7.16 -1.86 12.53
N ALA A 171 7.70 -0.77 13.10
CA ALA A 171 7.60 0.55 12.50
C ALA A 171 8.31 0.61 11.14
N VAL A 172 9.52 0.06 11.03
CA VAL A 172 10.27 -0.03 9.76
C VAL A 172 9.50 -0.86 8.73
N MET A 173 8.95 -2.01 9.13
CA MET A 173 8.14 -2.87 8.26
C MET A 173 6.90 -2.12 7.77
N THR A 174 6.20 -1.41 8.65
CA THR A 174 5.02 -0.61 8.32
C THR A 174 5.35 0.49 7.30
N VAL A 175 6.45 1.20 7.49
CA VAL A 175 6.91 2.26 6.57
C VAL A 175 7.30 1.67 5.21
N TYR A 176 8.05 0.57 5.20
CA TYR A 176 8.42 -0.11 3.95
C TYR A 176 7.18 -0.55 3.17
N THR A 177 6.23 -1.19 3.85
CA THR A 177 4.96 -1.61 3.23
C THR A 177 4.17 -0.39 2.75
N ALA A 178 4.10 0.70 3.50
CA ALA A 178 3.42 1.91 3.06
C ALA A 178 4.03 2.46 1.75
N ILE A 179 5.37 2.47 1.61
CA ILE A 179 6.05 2.88 0.37
C ILE A 179 5.69 1.93 -0.80
N ALA A 180 5.65 0.63 -0.55
CA ALA A 180 5.22 -0.35 -1.55
C ALA A 180 3.79 -0.07 -2.04
N GLN A 181 2.88 0.26 -1.12
CA GLN A 181 1.48 0.54 -1.46
C GLN A 181 1.29 1.91 -2.14
N VAL A 182 2.11 2.91 -1.83
CA VAL A 182 2.18 4.17 -2.58
C VAL A 182 2.62 3.92 -4.04
N THR A 183 3.54 2.96 -4.24
CA THR A 183 3.95 2.55 -5.59
C THR A 183 2.78 1.93 -6.35
N VAL A 184 2.04 1.02 -5.72
CA VAL A 184 0.81 0.45 -6.29
C VAL A 184 -0.20 1.53 -6.64
N ALA A 185 -0.44 2.48 -5.73
CA ALA A 185 -1.35 3.60 -5.98
C ALA A 185 -0.91 4.45 -7.19
N SER A 186 0.40 4.64 -7.37
CA SER A 186 0.98 5.38 -8.50
C SER A 186 0.73 4.68 -9.83
N VAL A 187 0.99 3.37 -9.89
CA VAL A 187 0.74 2.54 -11.07
C VAL A 187 -0.76 2.46 -11.38
N ALA A 188 -1.59 2.33 -10.35
CA ALA A 188 -3.04 2.26 -10.50
C ALA A 188 -3.64 3.59 -11.02
N LEU A 189 -3.13 4.72 -10.55
CA LEU A 189 -3.45 6.04 -11.10
C LEU A 189 -3.05 6.16 -12.58
N ALA A 190 -1.85 5.69 -12.93
CA ALA A 190 -1.37 5.74 -14.31
C ALA A 190 -2.27 4.92 -15.25
N ILE A 191 -2.66 3.71 -14.85
CA ILE A 191 -3.60 2.89 -15.63
C ILE A 191 -5.00 3.51 -15.66
N GLY A 192 -5.47 4.07 -14.54
CA GLY A 192 -6.76 4.76 -14.48
C GLY A 192 -6.83 6.02 -15.34
N SER A 193 -5.68 6.62 -15.65
CA SER A 193 -5.57 7.68 -16.65
C SER A 193 -5.74 7.20 -18.10
N PHE A 194 -5.82 5.88 -18.35
CA PHE A 194 -6.08 5.32 -19.67
C PHE A 194 -7.55 4.90 -19.84
N CYS A 195 -8.20 4.51 -18.76
CA CYS A 195 -9.55 3.97 -18.79
C CYS A 195 -10.62 5.07 -18.72
N ARG A 196 -11.65 4.95 -19.57
CA ARG A 196 -12.88 5.78 -19.51
C ARG A 196 -13.91 5.25 -18.51
N ASN A 197 -13.82 3.96 -18.17
CA ASN A 197 -14.71 3.29 -17.24
C ASN A 197 -13.95 2.94 -15.95
N PRO A 198 -14.45 3.32 -14.76
CA PRO A 198 -13.81 3.01 -13.48
C PRO A 198 -13.64 1.52 -13.22
N VAL A 199 -14.63 0.70 -13.61
CA VAL A 199 -14.56 -0.76 -13.39
C VAL A 199 -13.43 -1.37 -14.22
N ALA A 200 -13.27 -0.93 -15.48
CA ALA A 200 -12.20 -1.41 -16.35
C ALA A 200 -10.81 -1.04 -15.81
N SER A 201 -10.68 0.15 -15.23
CA SER A 201 -9.44 0.62 -14.59
C SER A 201 -8.99 -0.30 -13.46
N VAL A 202 -9.92 -0.61 -12.54
CA VAL A 202 -9.67 -1.48 -11.38
C VAL A 202 -9.34 -2.90 -11.83
N MET A 203 -10.06 -3.43 -12.83
CA MET A 203 -9.82 -4.79 -13.33
C MET A 203 -8.47 -4.92 -14.02
N LEU A 204 -8.04 -3.92 -14.80
CA LEU A 204 -6.76 -3.96 -15.52
C LEU A 204 -5.58 -3.88 -14.55
N THR A 205 -5.66 -2.95 -13.60
CA THR A 205 -4.65 -2.77 -12.55
C THR A 205 -4.52 -4.02 -11.68
N MET A 206 -5.65 -4.53 -11.17
CA MET A 206 -5.63 -5.67 -10.28
C MET A 206 -5.29 -6.98 -11.01
N GLY A 207 -5.80 -7.16 -12.24
CA GLY A 207 -5.42 -8.28 -13.10
C GLY A 207 -3.92 -8.29 -13.39
N GLY A 208 -3.33 -7.14 -13.71
CA GLY A 208 -1.88 -7.00 -13.88
C GLY A 208 -1.09 -7.36 -12.61
N LEU A 209 -1.56 -6.89 -11.44
CA LEU A 209 -0.96 -7.26 -10.15
C LEU A 209 -1.03 -8.77 -9.89
N ILE A 210 -2.18 -9.40 -10.11
CA ILE A 210 -2.35 -10.84 -9.92
C ILE A 210 -1.41 -11.63 -10.84
N ILE A 211 -1.31 -11.25 -12.12
CA ILE A 211 -0.36 -11.88 -13.05
C ILE A 211 1.07 -11.74 -12.55
N THR A 212 1.42 -10.56 -12.04
CA THR A 212 2.76 -10.28 -11.47
C THR A 212 3.02 -11.13 -10.22
N VAL A 213 2.04 -11.32 -9.35
CA VAL A 213 2.17 -12.21 -8.18
C VAL A 213 2.37 -13.65 -8.64
N LEU A 214 1.54 -14.15 -9.56
CA LEU A 214 1.65 -15.51 -10.07
C LEU A 214 2.99 -15.78 -10.77
N MET A 215 3.50 -14.82 -11.55
CA MET A 215 4.82 -14.92 -12.17
C MET A 215 5.96 -14.98 -11.14
N GLY A 216 5.76 -14.39 -9.95
CA GLY A 216 6.70 -14.44 -8.83
C GLY A 216 6.89 -15.83 -8.25
N ASP A 217 5.88 -16.71 -8.35
CA ASP A 217 5.92 -18.05 -7.75
C ASP A 217 6.61 -19.09 -8.64
N PHE A 218 6.81 -18.80 -9.94
CA PHE A 218 7.41 -19.75 -10.88
C PHE A 218 8.95 -19.65 -10.93
N PRO A 219 9.70 -20.73 -10.62
CA PRO A 219 11.17 -20.69 -10.55
C PRO A 219 11.84 -20.49 -11.91
N PHE A 220 11.16 -20.79 -13.02
CA PHE A 220 11.69 -20.63 -14.39
C PHE A 220 11.85 -19.16 -14.82
N LEU A 221 11.26 -18.20 -14.09
CA LEU A 221 11.29 -16.77 -14.40
C LEU A 221 12.22 -15.98 -13.47
N ALA A 222 13.24 -16.61 -12.88
CA ALA A 222 14.14 -16.00 -11.89
C ALA A 222 14.77 -14.66 -12.33
N ASP A 223 15.03 -14.45 -13.61
CA ASP A 223 15.54 -13.17 -14.11
C ASP A 223 14.47 -12.08 -14.19
N VAL A 224 13.22 -12.45 -14.51
CA VAL A 224 12.09 -11.52 -14.51
C VAL A 224 11.74 -11.13 -13.08
N GLN A 225 11.82 -12.07 -12.12
CA GLN A 225 11.54 -11.84 -10.70
C GLN A 225 12.36 -10.69 -10.09
N LYS A 226 13.58 -10.43 -10.59
CA LYS A 226 14.43 -9.31 -10.15
C LYS A 226 13.85 -7.93 -10.49
N ILE A 227 12.94 -7.87 -11.45
CA ILE A 227 12.30 -6.62 -11.90
C ILE A 227 10.87 -6.52 -11.34
N LEU A 228 10.28 -7.63 -10.92
CA LEU A 228 8.88 -7.68 -10.49
C LEU A 228 8.64 -6.95 -9.17
N LEU A 229 7.68 -6.03 -9.18
CA LEU A 229 7.20 -5.31 -8.00
C LEU A 229 6.75 -6.25 -6.86
N SER A 230 6.05 -7.34 -7.21
CA SER A 230 5.53 -8.33 -6.25
C SER A 230 6.64 -9.06 -5.48
N GLY A 231 7.80 -9.29 -6.11
CA GLY A 231 8.94 -9.97 -5.49
C GLY A 231 9.55 -9.19 -4.32
N TYR A 232 9.41 -7.87 -4.34
CA TYR A 232 9.91 -6.99 -3.28
C TYR A 232 8.89 -6.71 -2.17
N PHE A 233 7.63 -7.15 -2.32
CA PHE A 233 6.61 -6.96 -1.30
C PHE A 233 6.90 -7.72 -0.03
N SER A 234 7.52 -8.90 -0.08
CA SER A 234 7.80 -9.71 1.12
C SER A 234 9.12 -9.37 1.81
N ARG A 235 9.93 -8.47 1.22
CA ARG A 235 11.27 -8.11 1.73
C ARG A 235 11.26 -7.30 3.03
N PHE A 236 10.11 -6.84 3.50
CA PHE A 236 10.01 -6.22 4.83
C PHE A 236 10.37 -7.20 5.96
N VAL A 237 10.21 -8.51 5.75
CA VAL A 237 10.59 -9.54 6.72
C VAL A 237 12.11 -9.61 6.92
N ASP A 238 12.91 -9.11 5.96
CA ASP A 238 14.38 -9.11 6.03
C ASP A 238 14.91 -8.25 7.20
N VAL A 239 14.08 -7.33 7.75
CA VAL A 239 14.36 -6.59 9.01
C VAL A 239 14.56 -7.54 10.19
N LEU A 240 13.82 -8.65 10.22
CA LEU A 240 13.83 -9.63 11.33
C LEU A 240 15.00 -10.61 11.22
N SER A 241 15.79 -10.55 10.14
CA SER A 241 16.99 -11.36 9.98
C SER A 241 18.08 -10.93 10.97
N VAL A 242 18.93 -11.88 11.38
CA VAL A 242 20.07 -11.61 12.27
C VAL A 242 21.36 -11.96 11.51
N PRO A 243 22.12 -10.97 11.02
CA PRO A 243 21.90 -9.51 11.09
C PRO A 243 20.81 -8.98 10.13
N PRO A 244 20.20 -7.79 10.41
CA PRO A 244 19.17 -7.21 9.53
C PRO A 244 19.71 -6.87 8.15
N ASN A 245 19.03 -7.32 7.09
CA ASN A 245 19.49 -7.10 5.72
C ASN A 245 18.93 -5.80 5.13
N TRP A 246 19.51 -4.67 5.54
CA TRP A 246 19.16 -3.34 5.03
C TRP A 246 19.39 -3.19 3.52
N THR A 247 20.38 -3.90 2.97
CA THR A 247 20.72 -3.79 1.54
C THR A 247 19.60 -4.33 0.64
N ALA A 248 18.99 -5.45 1.00
CA ALA A 248 17.87 -6.02 0.25
C ALA A 248 16.62 -5.12 0.31
N MET A 249 16.37 -4.50 1.46
CA MET A 249 15.27 -3.55 1.60
C MET A 249 15.49 -2.28 0.79
N LEU A 250 16.69 -1.70 0.81
CA LEU A 250 17.01 -0.51 0.02
C LEU A 250 16.91 -0.78 -1.48
N GLN A 251 17.26 -2.00 -1.93
CA GLN A 251 17.01 -2.43 -3.31
C GLN A 251 15.52 -2.41 -3.64
N GLY A 252 14.66 -2.94 -2.75
CA GLY A 252 13.21 -2.88 -2.92
C GLY A 252 12.67 -1.45 -3.00
N VAL A 253 13.13 -0.56 -2.12
CA VAL A 253 12.79 0.88 -2.18
C VAL A 253 13.25 1.51 -3.49
N GLY A 254 14.42 1.13 -4.00
CA GLY A 254 14.91 1.56 -5.31
C GLY A 254 13.97 1.14 -6.45
N VAL A 255 13.54 -0.12 -6.46
CA VAL A 255 12.58 -0.65 -7.45
C VAL A 255 11.23 0.08 -7.34
N PHE A 256 10.74 0.32 -6.13
CA PHE A 256 9.53 1.12 -5.89
C PHE A 256 9.65 2.52 -6.48
N GLY A 257 10.77 3.20 -6.25
CA GLY A 257 11.06 4.50 -6.86
C GLY A 257 11.05 4.47 -8.38
N VAL A 258 11.64 3.46 -9.01
CA VAL A 258 11.64 3.28 -10.47
C VAL A 258 10.22 3.11 -11.00
N TYR A 259 9.39 2.27 -10.37
CA TYR A 259 7.99 2.09 -10.78
C TYR A 259 7.16 3.38 -10.64
N ILE A 260 7.38 4.17 -9.59
CA ILE A 260 6.75 5.48 -9.44
C ILE A 260 7.16 6.39 -10.61
N ILE A 261 8.46 6.50 -10.89
CA ILE A 261 8.97 7.34 -11.99
C ILE A 261 8.41 6.88 -13.34
N LEU A 262 8.37 5.57 -13.60
CA LEU A 262 7.79 5.00 -14.82
C LEU A 262 6.29 5.29 -14.94
N ALA A 263 5.54 5.17 -13.85
CA ALA A 263 4.11 5.50 -13.84
C ALA A 263 3.89 6.98 -14.17
N TRP A 264 4.68 7.87 -13.58
CA TRP A 264 4.61 9.31 -13.86
C TRP A 264 5.08 9.67 -15.27
N ALA A 265 6.14 9.03 -15.77
CA ALA A 265 6.63 9.21 -17.13
C ALA A 265 5.57 8.75 -18.15
N PHE A 266 4.89 7.64 -17.88
CA PHE A 266 3.80 7.14 -18.71
C PHE A 266 2.63 8.13 -18.80
N VAL A 267 2.24 8.71 -17.66
CA VAL A 267 1.19 9.74 -17.63
C VAL A 267 1.63 11.05 -18.30
N ALA A 268 2.90 11.43 -18.16
CA ALA A 268 3.44 12.62 -18.80
C ALA A 268 3.58 12.47 -20.32
N TRP A 269 3.88 11.26 -20.82
CA TRP A 269 3.98 10.99 -22.25
C TRP A 269 2.61 11.05 -22.94
N ARG A 270 1.58 10.50 -22.30
CA ARG A 270 0.21 10.56 -22.81
C ARG A 270 -0.38 11.89 -22.37
N ASP A 271 -0.15 12.98 -23.10
CA ASP A 271 -0.84 14.26 -22.88
C ASP A 271 -2.36 14.02 -22.87
N PRO A 272 -3.03 13.92 -21.72
CA PRO A 272 -4.46 13.62 -21.63
C PRO A 272 -5.34 14.83 -22.00
N PHE A 273 -4.76 15.89 -22.57
CA PHE A 273 -5.36 17.22 -22.70
C PHE A 273 -5.71 17.63 -24.13
N TYR A 274 -5.48 16.76 -25.11
CA TYR A 274 -5.69 17.07 -26.53
C TYR A 274 -6.73 16.19 -27.25
N ASP A 275 -7.36 15.25 -26.52
CA ASP A 275 -8.43 14.39 -27.05
C ASP A 275 -9.82 14.87 -26.58
#